data_AF-A0A1V3C656-F1
#
_entry.id   AF-A0A1V3C656-F1
#
_cell.length_a   1.000
_cell.length_b   1.000
_cell.length_c   1.000
_cell.angle_alpha   90.00
_cell.angle_beta   90.00
_cell.angle_gamma   90.00
#
_symmetry.space_group_name_H-M   'P 1'
#
loop_
_entity.id
_entity.type
_entity.pdbx_description
1 polymer ?
#
loop_
_entity_poly.entity_id
_entity_poly.type
_entity_poly.pdbx_seq_one_letter_code
_entity_poly.pdbx_strand_id
1 'polypeptide(L)'
;MSKGMPTQGETRVPGKPIRVAALVYGVVFLLVGLLGFIPGVTTNYGQMQFAGHESEAFLLGIFQVSILHNLLHLVLGAAGVAMARTASAAKAFLVGGGFLYLLLWFYGLLVDNEDPTNIVPLNDADNWLHLVLALTMVGLGFILAPSREARR
;
A
#
# COMPACT_ATOMS: atom_id res chain seq x y z
N MET A 1 49.64 22.99 -11.69
CA MET A 1 48.87 22.85 -10.43
C MET A 1 47.45 23.34 -10.66
N SER A 2 46.47 22.43 -10.69
CA SER A 2 45.06 22.77 -10.52
C SER A 2 44.44 21.68 -9.63
N LYS A 3 44.07 22.07 -8.42
CA LYS A 3 43.51 21.19 -7.40
C LYS A 3 42.00 21.17 -7.64
N GLY A 4 41.48 20.11 -8.25
CA GLY A 4 40.05 19.93 -8.50
C GLY A 4 39.28 19.96 -7.18
N MET A 5 38.30 20.85 -7.12
CA MET A 5 37.38 21.06 -5.99
C MET A 5 36.60 19.75 -5.71
N PRO A 6 36.52 19.28 -4.44
CA PRO A 6 35.67 18.15 -4.13
C PRO A 6 34.22 18.59 -4.31
N THR A 7 33.54 18.02 -5.31
CA THR A 7 32.08 18.10 -5.46
C THR A 7 31.47 17.57 -4.16
N GLN A 8 30.74 18.41 -3.45
CA GLN A 8 30.06 18.03 -2.22
C GLN A 8 29.09 16.89 -2.52
N GLY A 9 29.49 15.66 -2.20
CA GLY A 9 28.61 14.52 -2.27
C GLY A 9 27.52 14.72 -1.23
N GLU A 10 26.27 14.89 -1.67
CA GLU A 10 25.12 14.76 -0.79
C GLU A 10 25.30 13.53 0.08
N THR A 11 25.32 13.70 1.39
CA THR A 11 25.35 12.61 2.35
C THR A 11 24.05 11.82 2.20
N ARG A 12 24.03 10.83 1.30
CA ARG A 12 22.92 9.87 1.19
C ARG A 12 22.86 9.11 2.50
N VAL A 13 21.97 9.53 3.40
CA VAL A 13 21.68 8.79 4.63
C VAL A 13 21.30 7.36 4.24
N PRO A 14 22.08 6.34 4.63
CA PRO A 14 21.84 4.96 4.24
C PRO A 14 20.39 4.55 4.57
N GLY A 15 19.67 4.06 3.56
CA GLY A 15 18.27 3.64 3.71
C GLY A 15 17.23 4.76 3.69
N LYS A 16 17.59 6.01 3.39
CA LYS A 16 16.59 7.07 3.10
C LYS A 16 15.61 6.69 1.98
N PRO A 17 16.03 6.10 0.83
CA PRO A 17 15.10 5.79 -0.26
C PRO A 17 14.01 4.78 0.13
N ILE A 18 14.36 3.68 0.80
CA ILE A 18 13.37 2.66 1.20
C ILE A 18 12.40 3.20 2.26
N ARG A 19 12.87 4.07 3.15
CA ARG A 19 12.01 4.76 4.13
C ARG A 19 11.02 5.70 3.47
N VAL A 20 11.45 6.45 2.46
CA VAL A 20 10.58 7.32 1.67
C VAL A 20 9.54 6.48 0.91
N ALA A 21 9.95 5.37 0.28
CA ALA A 21 9.00 4.48 -0.38
C ALA A 21 7.93 3.96 0.59
N ALA A 22 8.32 3.42 1.75
CA ALA A 22 7.36 2.95 2.77
C ALA A 22 6.43 4.08 3.26
N LEU A 23 6.96 5.29 3.43
CA LEU A 23 6.17 6.46 3.81
C LEU A 23 5.13 6.82 2.74
N VAL A 24 5.52 6.81 1.47
CA VAL A 24 4.62 7.11 0.34
C VAL A 24 3.45 6.12 0.32
N TYR A 25 3.72 4.81 0.38
CA TYR A 25 2.64 3.80 0.46
C TYR A 25 1.78 4.00 1.70
N GLY A 26 2.38 4.26 2.86
CA GLY A 26 1.65 4.51 4.10
C GLY A 26 0.69 5.71 3.97
N VAL A 27 1.17 6.83 3.44
CA VAL A 27 0.34 8.03 3.22
C VAL A 27 -0.74 7.76 2.19
N VAL A 28 -0.45 7.08 1.09
CA VAL A 28 -1.45 6.74 0.07
C VAL A 28 -2.54 5.86 0.66
N PHE A 29 -2.21 4.82 1.44
CA PHE A 29 -3.23 4.00 2.09
C PHE A 29 -4.06 4.76 3.12
N LEU A 30 -3.46 5.67 3.89
CA LEU A 30 -4.21 6.56 4.77
C LEU A 30 -5.18 7.43 3.97
N LEU A 31 -4.74 8.02 2.86
CA LEU A 31 -5.60 8.85 2.01
C LEU A 31 -6.74 8.02 1.44
N VAL A 32 -6.47 6.86 0.83
CA VAL A 32 -7.50 5.98 0.27
C VAL A 32 -8.51 5.55 1.35
N GLY A 33 -8.03 5.10 2.52
CA GLY A 33 -8.89 4.69 3.62
C GLY A 33 -9.76 5.82 4.17
N LEU A 34 -9.24 7.05 4.23
CA LEU A 34 -10.01 8.23 4.64
C LEU A 34 -11.02 8.65 3.58
N LEU A 35 -10.60 8.73 2.31
CA LEU A 35 -11.46 9.10 1.17
C LEU A 35 -12.61 8.11 1.01
N GLY A 36 -12.40 6.83 1.32
CA GLY A 36 -13.43 5.82 1.39
C GLY A 36 -14.64 6.23 2.23
N PHE A 37 -14.43 7.02 3.30
CA PHE A 37 -15.47 7.53 4.20
C PHE A 37 -16.04 8.91 3.81
N ILE A 38 -15.71 9.46 2.64
CA ILE A 38 -16.16 10.79 2.21
C ILE A 38 -17.26 10.66 1.13
N PRO A 39 -18.52 11.05 1.44
CA PRO A 39 -19.58 11.11 0.44
C PRO A 39 -19.22 12.02 -0.73
N GLY A 40 -19.50 11.57 -1.96
CA GLY A 40 -19.18 12.29 -3.19
C GLY A 40 -17.83 11.91 -3.80
N VAL A 41 -16.83 11.57 -2.98
CA VAL A 41 -15.61 10.87 -3.44
C VAL A 41 -15.89 9.37 -3.53
N THR A 42 -16.57 8.82 -2.52
CA THR A 42 -17.18 7.49 -2.56
C THR A 42 -18.63 7.62 -3.02
N THR A 43 -18.95 7.06 -4.18
CA THR A 43 -20.31 6.99 -4.72
C THR A 43 -21.10 5.86 -4.07
N ASN A 44 -22.43 5.93 -4.14
CA ASN A 44 -23.33 4.98 -3.46
C ASN A 44 -23.03 4.84 -1.96
N TYR A 45 -22.55 5.90 -1.32
CA TYR A 45 -22.09 5.88 0.07
C TYR A 45 -23.10 5.28 1.05
N GLY A 46 -24.40 5.54 0.85
CA GLY A 46 -25.48 5.00 1.69
C GLY A 46 -25.68 3.48 1.59
N GLN A 47 -25.06 2.82 0.61
CA GLN A 47 -25.06 1.37 0.43
C GLN A 47 -23.82 0.68 1.00
N MET A 48 -22.93 1.43 1.65
CA MET A 48 -21.71 0.88 2.23
C MET A 48 -22.05 -0.09 3.37
N GLN A 49 -21.64 -1.35 3.22
CA GLN A 49 -21.78 -2.36 4.25
C GLN A 49 -20.54 -2.41 5.14
N PHE A 50 -20.64 -3.10 6.28
CA PHE A 50 -19.50 -3.28 7.15
C PHE A 50 -18.40 -4.10 6.47
N ALA A 51 -18.77 -5.21 5.85
CA ALA A 51 -17.95 -6.16 5.12
C ALA A 51 -18.85 -6.84 4.09
N GLY A 52 -18.29 -7.65 3.19
CA GLY A 52 -19.09 -8.35 2.19
C GLY A 52 -19.02 -7.72 0.80
N HIS A 53 -19.19 -8.54 -0.23
CA HIS A 53 -19.40 -8.08 -1.62
C HIS A 53 -20.69 -7.27 -1.80
N GLU A 54 -21.66 -7.42 -0.89
CA GLU A 54 -22.92 -6.65 -0.88
C GLU A 54 -22.72 -5.14 -0.63
N SER A 55 -21.48 -4.71 -0.35
CA SER A 55 -21.15 -3.29 -0.22
C SER A 55 -21.07 -2.62 -1.58
N GLU A 56 -22.16 -2.03 -2.03
CA GLU A 56 -22.28 -1.35 -3.33
C GLU A 56 -21.70 0.07 -3.34
N ALA A 57 -20.79 0.40 -2.41
CA ALA A 57 -20.11 1.68 -2.35
C ALA A 57 -18.80 1.65 -3.16
N PHE A 58 -18.54 2.70 -3.94
CA PHE A 58 -17.40 2.74 -4.86
C PHE A 58 -16.56 4.00 -4.66
N LEU A 59 -15.29 3.84 -4.31
CA LEU A 59 -14.33 4.93 -4.26
C LEU A 59 -13.98 5.38 -5.68
N LEU A 60 -14.14 6.67 -5.95
CA LEU A 60 -13.98 7.29 -7.28
C LEU A 60 -14.90 6.69 -8.36
N GLY A 61 -15.93 5.94 -7.96
CA GLY A 61 -16.80 5.19 -8.87
C GLY A 61 -16.13 3.97 -9.52
N ILE A 62 -14.96 3.52 -9.03
CA ILE A 62 -14.16 2.46 -9.66
C ILE A 62 -13.89 1.31 -8.68
N PHE A 63 -13.41 1.61 -7.48
CA PHE A 63 -12.94 0.60 -6.53
C PHE A 63 -14.03 0.30 -5.51
N GLN A 64 -14.38 -0.97 -5.34
CA GLN A 64 -15.44 -1.33 -4.41
C GLN A 64 -14.90 -1.27 -2.98
N VAL A 65 -15.66 -0.63 -2.08
CA VAL A 65 -15.21 -0.40 -0.71
C VAL A 65 -16.29 -0.76 0.30
N SER A 66 -15.85 -1.21 1.47
CA SER A 66 -16.65 -1.39 2.68
C SER A 66 -15.98 -0.70 3.85
N ILE A 67 -16.67 -0.65 5.01
CA ILE A 67 -16.08 -0.14 6.25
C ILE A 67 -14.80 -0.94 6.58
N LEU A 68 -14.84 -2.27 6.51
CA LEU A 68 -13.70 -3.13 6.76
C LEU A 68 -12.54 -2.85 5.79
N HIS A 69 -12.83 -2.74 4.48
CA HIS A 69 -11.79 -2.46 3.47
C HIS A 69 -11.10 -1.12 3.76
N ASN A 70 -11.88 -0.06 4.05
CA ASN A 70 -11.33 1.24 4.39
C ASN A 70 -10.51 1.21 5.69
N LEU A 71 -10.98 0.50 6.73
CA LEU A 71 -10.24 0.33 7.98
C LEU A 71 -8.92 -0.43 7.76
N LEU A 72 -8.91 -1.47 6.91
CA LEU A 72 -7.69 -2.18 6.56
C LEU A 72 -6.67 -1.25 5.89
N HIS A 73 -7.11 -0.40 4.96
CA HIS A 73 -6.24 0.64 4.39
C HIS A 73 -5.71 1.61 5.46
N LEU A 74 -6.54 2.06 6.40
CA LEU A 74 -6.07 2.94 7.48
C LEU A 74 -5.03 2.27 8.37
N VAL A 75 -5.22 1.00 8.72
CA VAL A 75 -4.26 0.21 9.52
C VAL A 75 -2.95 0.04 8.76
N LEU A 76 -3.01 -0.37 7.49
CA LEU A 76 -1.82 -0.51 6.64
C LEU A 76 -1.11 0.83 6.43
N GLY A 77 -1.87 1.91 6.28
CA GLY A 77 -1.37 3.26 6.14
C GLY A 77 -0.61 3.73 7.39
N ALA A 78 -1.22 3.56 8.57
CA ALA A 78 -0.59 3.88 9.85
C ALA A 78 0.67 3.02 10.07
N ALA A 79 0.62 1.73 9.74
CA ALA A 79 1.77 0.84 9.80
C ALA A 79 2.90 1.31 8.86
N GLY A 80 2.60 1.70 7.62
CA GLY A 80 3.58 2.21 6.67
C GLY A 80 4.28 3.48 7.16
N VAL A 81 3.52 4.45 7.68
CA VAL A 81 4.07 5.68 8.28
C VAL A 81 4.95 5.35 9.50
N ALA A 82 4.49 4.47 10.38
CA ALA A 82 5.23 4.08 11.57
C ALA A 82 6.53 3.33 11.22
N MET A 83 6.47 2.40 10.27
CA MET A 83 7.59 1.56 9.86
C MET A 83 8.59 2.29 8.95
N ALA A 84 8.20 3.40 8.33
CA ALA A 84 9.12 4.29 7.60
C ALA A 84 10.20 4.94 8.49
N ARG A 85 10.13 4.81 9.83
CA ARG A 85 11.11 5.36 10.77
C ARG A 85 12.50 4.74 10.64
N THR A 86 12.60 3.46 10.23
CA THR A 86 13.89 2.77 10.05
C THR A 86 13.92 2.01 8.73
N ALA A 87 15.10 1.80 8.17
CA ALA A 87 15.23 1.10 6.88
C ALA A 87 14.82 -0.39 6.96
N SER A 88 15.06 -1.04 8.10
CA SER A 88 14.67 -2.44 8.33
C SER A 88 13.15 -2.58 8.45
N ALA A 89 12.49 -1.70 9.23
CA ALA A 89 11.04 -1.72 9.33
C ALA A 89 10.39 -1.33 8.01
N ALA A 90 10.91 -0.33 7.29
CA ALA A 90 10.43 0.04 5.96
C ALA A 90 10.48 -1.15 4.98
N LYS A 91 11.57 -1.93 5.00
CA LYS A 91 11.68 -3.17 4.21
C LYS A 91 10.63 -4.20 4.62
N ALA A 92 10.46 -4.43 5.92
CA ALA A 92 9.48 -5.39 6.43
C ALA A 92 8.06 -5.00 6.03
N PHE A 93 7.72 -3.70 6.08
CA PHE A 93 6.43 -3.18 5.61
C PHE A 93 6.23 -3.40 4.10
N LEU A 94 7.22 -3.02 3.27
CA LEU A 94 7.11 -3.14 1.82
C LEU A 94 7.01 -4.61 1.38
N VAL A 95 7.87 -5.48 1.90
CA VAL A 95 7.87 -6.90 1.52
C VAL A 95 6.66 -7.61 2.12
N GLY A 96 6.39 -7.45 3.42
CA GLY A 96 5.27 -8.10 4.09
C GLY A 96 3.92 -7.61 3.59
N GLY A 97 3.75 -6.29 3.45
CA GLY A 97 2.57 -5.68 2.84
C GLY A 97 2.39 -6.12 1.39
N GLY A 98 3.46 -6.14 0.59
CA GLY A 98 3.39 -6.63 -0.78
C GLY A 98 2.93 -8.10 -0.88
N PHE A 99 3.36 -8.97 0.04
CA PHE A 99 2.82 -10.34 0.13
C PHE A 99 1.35 -10.37 0.55
N LEU A 100 0.91 -9.51 1.49
CA LEU A 100 -0.51 -9.42 1.84
C LEU A 100 -1.36 -9.00 0.64
N TYR A 101 -0.89 -8.02 -0.15
CA TYR A 101 -1.54 -7.62 -1.40
C TYR A 101 -1.55 -8.73 -2.46
N LEU A 102 -0.50 -9.54 -2.53
CA LEU A 102 -0.47 -10.71 -3.42
C LEU A 102 -1.50 -11.77 -2.99
N LEU A 103 -1.66 -12.00 -1.68
CA LEU A 103 -2.67 -12.90 -1.14
C LEU A 103 -4.09 -12.38 -1.42
N LEU A 104 -4.32 -11.07 -1.29
CA LEU A 104 -5.61 -10.44 -1.65
C LEU A 104 -5.92 -10.58 -3.15
N TRP A 105 -4.91 -10.43 -4.02
CA TRP A 105 -5.09 -10.68 -5.44
C TRP A 105 -5.49 -12.14 -5.72
N PHE A 106 -4.82 -13.12 -5.10
CA PHE A 106 -5.25 -14.51 -5.22
C PHE A 106 -6.64 -14.75 -4.64
N TYR A 107 -6.98 -14.12 -3.52
CA TYR A 107 -8.31 -14.19 -2.92
C TYR A 107 -9.39 -13.75 -3.92
N GLY A 108 -9.23 -12.59 -4.56
CA GLY A 108 -10.20 -12.10 -5.54
C GLY A 108 -10.21 -12.86 -6.88
N LEU A 109 -9.21 -13.71 -7.16
CA LEU A 109 -9.28 -14.66 -8.30
C LEU A 109 -10.05 -15.93 -7.96
N LEU A 110 -10.11 -16.29 -6.67
CA LEU A 110 -10.65 -17.58 -6.19
C LEU A 110 -12.05 -17.45 -5.62
N VAL A 111 -12.43 -16.26 -5.16
CA VAL A 111 -13.74 -15.97 -4.58
C VAL A 111 -14.50 -15.11 -5.59
N ASP A 112 -15.56 -15.68 -6.17
CA ASP A 112 -16.41 -14.95 -7.11
C ASP A 112 -17.00 -13.70 -6.45
N ASN A 113 -17.19 -12.64 -7.26
CA ASN A 113 -17.69 -11.35 -6.77
C ASN A 113 -19.11 -11.45 -6.16
N GLU A 114 -19.87 -12.50 -6.48
CA GLU A 114 -21.21 -12.78 -5.94
C GLU A 114 -21.20 -13.87 -4.85
N ASP A 115 -20.04 -14.38 -4.46
CA ASP A 115 -19.93 -15.41 -3.42
C ASP A 115 -20.14 -14.81 -2.03
N PRO A 116 -21.09 -15.32 -1.21
CA PRO A 116 -21.36 -14.84 0.15
C PRO A 116 -20.15 -14.89 1.09
N THR A 117 -19.11 -15.66 0.76
CA THR A 117 -17.85 -15.75 1.49
C THR A 117 -16.85 -14.63 1.14
N ASN A 118 -17.22 -13.73 0.23
CA ASN A 118 -16.47 -12.54 -0.11
C ASN A 118 -16.60 -11.49 0.99
N ILE A 119 -15.73 -11.52 2.00
CA ILE A 119 -15.79 -10.66 3.20
C ILE A 119 -15.15 -9.27 2.93
N VAL A 120 -14.27 -9.16 1.94
CA VAL A 120 -13.66 -7.90 1.51
C VAL A 120 -14.12 -7.62 0.09
N PRO A 121 -14.98 -6.63 -0.18
CA PRO A 121 -15.49 -6.39 -1.52
C PRO A 121 -14.32 -6.02 -2.44
N LEU A 122 -13.89 -6.97 -3.26
CA LEU A 122 -12.89 -6.79 -4.29
C LEU A 122 -13.60 -6.94 -5.62
N ASN A 123 -13.62 -5.90 -6.43
CA ASN A 123 -14.02 -6.02 -7.83
C ASN A 123 -12.78 -6.24 -8.72
N ASP A 124 -12.98 -6.34 -10.03
CA ASP A 124 -11.87 -6.52 -10.98
C ASP A 124 -10.82 -5.41 -10.92
N ALA A 125 -11.26 -4.16 -10.73
CA ALA A 125 -10.35 -3.02 -10.61
C ALA A 125 -9.50 -3.11 -9.35
N ASP A 126 -10.11 -3.50 -8.23
CA ASP A 126 -9.39 -3.79 -6.99
C ASP A 126 -8.37 -4.89 -7.21
N ASN A 127 -8.74 -6.02 -7.82
CA ASN A 127 -7.82 -7.13 -8.07
C ASN A 127 -6.57 -6.69 -8.84
N TRP A 128 -6.73 -5.95 -9.94
CA TRP A 128 -5.59 -5.42 -10.69
C TRP A 128 -4.73 -4.46 -9.86
N LEU A 129 -5.36 -3.57 -9.09
CA LEU A 129 -4.65 -2.67 -8.20
C LEU A 129 -3.83 -3.46 -7.15
N HIS A 130 -4.40 -4.50 -6.55
CA HIS A 130 -3.72 -5.34 -5.56
C HIS A 130 -2.50 -6.04 -6.16
N LEU A 131 -2.59 -6.55 -7.39
CA LEU A 131 -1.44 -7.14 -8.09
C LEU A 131 -0.33 -6.10 -8.32
N VAL A 132 -0.68 -4.91 -8.82
CA VAL A 132 0.30 -3.84 -9.05
C VAL A 132 0.99 -3.46 -7.73
N LEU A 133 0.22 -3.24 -6.67
CA LEU A 133 0.74 -2.93 -5.32
C LEU A 133 1.66 -4.04 -4.81
N ALA A 134 1.27 -5.31 -4.97
CA ALA A 134 2.10 -6.45 -4.57
C ALA A 134 3.47 -6.42 -5.24
N LEU A 135 3.49 -6.31 -6.57
CA LEU A 135 4.73 -6.32 -7.36
C LEU A 135 5.61 -5.11 -7.04
N THR A 136 5.03 -3.91 -6.97
CA THR A 136 5.80 -2.69 -6.72
C THR A 136 6.32 -2.62 -5.29
N MET A 137 5.54 -3.00 -4.28
CA MET A 137 5.99 -3.00 -2.89
C MET A 137 7.10 -4.02 -2.66
N VAL A 138 6.93 -5.26 -3.14
CA VAL A 138 7.98 -6.29 -3.02
C VAL A 138 9.23 -5.85 -3.80
N GLY A 139 9.07 -5.41 -5.04
CA GLY A 139 10.17 -4.93 -5.89
C GLY A 139 10.98 -3.82 -5.23
N LEU A 140 10.32 -2.75 -4.77
CA LEU A 140 10.98 -1.64 -4.09
C LEU A 140 11.61 -2.06 -2.75
N GLY A 141 10.99 -2.99 -2.02
CA GLY A 141 11.52 -3.55 -0.78
C GLY A 141 12.86 -4.26 -0.95
N PHE A 142 13.11 -4.84 -2.12
CA PHE A 142 14.40 -5.46 -2.47
C PHE A 142 15.36 -4.49 -3.17
N ILE A 143 14.88 -3.71 -4.14
CA ILE A 143 15.71 -2.77 -4.93
C ILE A 143 16.30 -1.65 -4.05
N LEU A 144 15.52 -1.11 -3.11
CA LEU A 144 15.95 0.03 -2.28
C LEU A 144 16.60 -0.38 -0.95
N ALA A 145 16.74 -1.69 -0.69
CA ALA A 145 17.34 -2.17 0.55
C ALA A 145 18.82 -1.76 0.64
N PRO A 146 19.28 -1.20 1.78
CA PRO A 146 20.69 -0.87 1.95
C PRO A 146 21.59 -2.10 1.82
N SER A 147 22.70 -1.99 1.07
CA SER A 147 23.69 -3.05 0.95
C SER A 147 24.32 -3.37 2.31
N ARG A 148 24.51 -4.67 2.60
CA ARG A 148 25.11 -5.15 3.85
C ARG A 148 26.60 -4.80 3.98
N GLU A 149 27.27 -4.52 2.86
CA GLU A 149 28.69 -4.12 2.80
C GLU A 149 28.98 -2.78 3.48
N ALA A 150 28.04 -1.84 3.51
CA ALA A 150 28.23 -0.53 4.15
C ALA A 150 28.26 -0.58 5.70
N ARG A 151 28.28 -1.78 6.29
CA ARG A 151 28.18 -2.02 7.74
C ARG A 151 29.31 -2.90 8.29
N ARG A 152 30.28 -3.28 7.47
CA ARG A 152 31.54 -3.95 7.84
C ARG A 152 32.69 -2.99 7.56
#